data_AF-A0A7M3Z0A0-F1
#
_entry.id   AF-A0A7M3Z0A0-F1
#
_cell.length_a   1.000
_cell.length_b   1.000
_cell.length_c   1.000
_cell.angle_alpha   90.00
_cell.angle_beta   90.00
_cell.angle_gamma   90.00
#
_symmetry.space_group_name_H-M   'P 1'
#
loop_
_entity.id
_entity.type
_entity.pdbx_description
1 polymer ?
#
loop_
_entity_poly.entity_id
_entity_poly.type
_entity_poly.pdbx_seq_one_letter_code
_entity_poly.pdbx_strand_id
1 'polypeptide(L)' 'LIEKTMVPTRQAMKDAGLKKGDVDKVILVGGSTRVPAVQEAVEKEAGKPPYKGINPD' A
#
# COMPACT_ATOMS: atom_id res chain seq x y z
N LEU A 1 5.51 10.77 -8.95
CA LEU A 1 4.42 11.01 -7.97
C LEU A 1 4.25 9.82 -7.03
N ILE A 2 4.10 8.59 -7.56
CA ILE A 2 3.96 7.36 -6.76
C ILE A 2 5.12 7.16 -5.77
N GLU A 3 6.36 7.39 -6.19
CA GLU A 3 7.52 7.26 -5.30
C GLU A 3 7.48 8.26 -4.12
N LYS A 4 7.01 9.49 -4.38
CA LYS A 4 6.81 10.50 -3.33
C LYS A 4 5.73 10.08 -2.32
N THR A 5 4.72 9.32 -2.74
CA THR A 5 3.70 8.77 -1.84
C THR A 5 4.16 7.52 -1.08
N MET A 6 5.25 6.86 -1.52
CA MET A 6 5.84 5.74 -0.77
C MET A 6 6.65 6.20 0.45
N VAL A 7 7.22 7.40 0.42
CA VAL A 7 7.96 7.98 1.56
C VAL A 7 7.11 8.02 2.85
N PRO A 8 5.90 8.63 2.86
CA PRO A 8 5.06 8.63 4.05
C PRO A 8 4.56 7.22 4.42
N THR A 9 4.37 6.34 3.44
CA THR A 9 3.98 4.93 3.69
C THR A 9 5.05 4.18 4.47
N ARG A 10 6.32 4.30 4.07
CA ARG A 10 7.47 3.72 4.79
C ARG A 10 7.63 4.29 6.19
N GLN A 11 7.44 5.60 6.33
CA GLN A 11 7.51 6.26 7.63
C GLN A 11 6.42 5.71 8.57
N ALA A 12 5.18 5.62 8.10
CA ALA A 12 4.08 5.06 8.88
C ALA A 12 4.33 3.59 9.29
N MET A 13 4.86 2.77 8.38
CA MET A 13 5.26 1.39 8.72
C MET A 13 6.35 1.35 9.79
N LYS A 14 7.36 2.22 9.67
CA LYS A 14 8.45 2.34 10.65
C LYS A 14 7.94 2.80 12.02
N ASP A 15 7.05 3.79 12.05
CA ASP A 15 6.45 4.32 13.28
C ASP A 15 5.57 3.27 13.96
N ALA A 16 4.92 2.41 13.18
CA ALA A 16 4.17 1.25 13.68
C ALA A 16 5.07 0.06 14.07
N GLY A 17 6.38 0.13 13.84
CA GLY A 17 7.31 -0.98 14.08
C GLY A 17 7.12 -2.18 13.15
N LEU A 18 6.42 -2.01 12.03
CA LEU A 18 6.08 -3.05 11.07
C LEU A 18 7.15 -3.17 9.98
N LYS A 19 7.50 -4.41 9.64
CA LYS A 19 8.34 -4.74 8.49
C LYS A 19 7.49 -5.13 7.29
N LYS A 20 8.15 -5.25 6.13
CA LYS A 20 7.53 -5.80 4.92
C LYS A 20 7.04 -7.22 5.20
N GLY A 21 5.75 -7.48 4.95
CA GLY A 21 5.11 -8.77 5.19
C GLY A 21 4.37 -8.90 6.53
N ASP A 22 4.63 -8.03 7.50
CA ASP A 22 3.94 -8.05 8.81
C ASP A 22 2.48 -7.57 8.68
N VAL A 23 2.14 -6.88 7.60
CA VAL A 23 0.78 -6.38 7.35
C VAL A 23 -0.12 -7.55 6.96
N ASP A 24 -1.22 -7.79 7.67
CA ASP A 24 -2.13 -8.91 7.37
C ASP A 24 -2.90 -8.72 6.06
N LYS A 25 -3.46 -7.53 5.86
CA LYS A 25 -4.26 -7.17 4.68
C LYS A 25 -3.90 -5.76 4.25
N VAL A 26 -3.72 -5.59 2.94
CA VAL A 26 -3.52 -4.29 2.31
C VAL A 26 -4.84 -3.87 1.68
N ILE A 27 -5.39 -2.74 2.08
CA ILE A 27 -6.65 -2.22 1.54
C ILE A 27 -6.35 -0.93 0.78
N LEU A 28 -6.81 -0.86 -0.46
CA LEU A 28 -6.65 0.31 -1.31
C LEU A 28 -7.99 1.06 -1.40
N VAL A 29 -7.97 2.35 -1.07
CA VAL A 29 -9.16 3.22 -1.05
C VAL A 29 -8.89 4.45 -1.92
N GLY A 30 -9.89 4.86 -2.70
CA GLY A 30 -9.83 6.02 -3.59
C GLY A 30 -9.48 5.69 -5.04
N GLY A 31 -10.01 6.46 -5.98
CA GLY A 31 -9.92 6.17 -7.43
C GLY A 31 -8.50 6.11 -7.99
N SER A 32 -7.54 6.85 -7.42
CA SER A 32 -6.13 6.84 -7.85
C SER A 32 -5.41 5.51 -7.56
N THR A 33 -5.94 4.70 -6.64
CA THR A 33 -5.38 3.38 -6.31
C THR A 33 -5.74 2.29 -7.33
N ARG A 34 -6.63 2.59 -8.28
CA ARG A 34 -6.96 1.71 -9.41
C ARG A 34 -5.84 1.66 -10.47
N VAL A 35 -4.86 2.58 -10.39
CA VAL A 35 -3.71 2.61 -11.31
C VAL A 35 -2.80 1.41 -11.05
N PRO A 36 -2.49 0.57 -12.06
CA PRO A 36 -1.67 -0.63 -11.87
C PRO A 36 -0.31 -0.37 -11.23
N ALA A 37 0.39 0.69 -11.65
CA ALA A 37 1.68 1.08 -11.10
C ALA A 37 1.63 1.44 -9.59
N VAL A 38 0.48 1.91 -9.09
CA VAL A 38 0.30 2.19 -7.64
C VAL A 38 0.15 0.88 -6.88
N GLN A 39 -0.64 -0.06 -7.41
CA GLN A 39 -0.85 -1.38 -6.80
C GLN A 39 0.47 -2.14 -6.68
N GLU A 40 1.27 -2.17 -7.74
CA GLU A 40 2.60 -2.81 -7.72
C GLU A 40 3.57 -2.14 -6.74
N ALA A 41 3.55 -0.81 -6.66
CA ALA A 41 4.41 -0.09 -5.71
C ALA A 41 4.04 -0.40 -4.26
N VAL A 42 2.73 -0.41 -3.94
CA VAL A 42 2.25 -0.75 -2.60
C VAL A 42 2.52 -2.21 -2.28
N GLU A 43 2.33 -3.13 -3.22
CA GLU A 43 2.62 -4.55 -3.03
C GLU A 43 4.10 -4.80 -2.72
N LYS A 44 5.01 -4.12 -3.44
CA LYS A 44 6.46 -4.18 -3.17
C LYS A 44 6.84 -3.56 -1.82
N GLU A 45 6.08 -2.60 -1.33
CA GLU A 45 6.36 -1.95 -0.06
C GLU A 45 5.79 -2.73 1.12
N ALA A 46 4.53 -3.15 1.03
CA ALA A 46 3.85 -3.92 2.07
C ALA A 46 4.26 -5.41 2.08
N GLY A 47 4.78 -5.94 0.97
CA GLY A 47 5.17 -7.34 0.82
C GLY A 47 3.99 -8.30 0.65
N LYS A 48 2.78 -7.78 0.45
CA LYS A 48 1.55 -8.56 0.22
C LYS A 48 0.66 -7.86 -0.82
N PRO A 49 -0.09 -8.64 -1.63
CA PRO A 49 -0.98 -8.10 -2.63
C PRO A 49 -2.17 -7.36 -2.00
N PRO A 50 -2.70 -6.32 -2.68
CA PRO A 50 -3.87 -5.59 -2.22
C PRO A 50 -5.14 -6.46 -2.26
N TYR A 51 -5.95 -6.34 -1.21
CA TYR A 51 -7.22 -7.01 -1.08
C TYR A 51 -8.27 -6.36 -1.99
N LYS A 52 -8.88 -7.16 -2.87
CA LYS A 52 -9.84 -6.70 -3.89
C LYS A 52 -11.31 -6.80 -3.48
N GLY A 53 -11.60 -7.27 -2.26
CA GLY A 53 -12.98 -7.47 -1.78
C GLY A 53 -13.61 -6.25 -1.12
N ILE A 54 -13.07 -5.05 -1.35
CA ILE A 54 -13.60 -3.78 -0.84
C ILE A 54 -13.93 -2.87 -2.02
N ASN A 55 -15.06 -2.18 -1.96
CA ASN A 55 -15.39 -1.15 -2.92
C ASN A 55 -14.60 0.13 -2.55
N PRO A 56 -13.73 0.64 -3.43
CA PRO A 56 -12.81 1.73 -3.10
C PRO A 56 -13.40 3.14 -3.30
N ASP A 57 -14.73 3.27 -3.36
CA ASP A 57 -15.46 4.56 -3.45
C ASP A 57 -15.80 5.14 -2.07
#